data_AF-A0A139BN32-F1
#
_entry.id   AF-A0A139BN32-F1
#
_cell.length_a   1.000
_cell.length_b   1.000
_cell.length_c   1.000
_cell.angle_alpha   90.00
_cell.angle_beta   90.00
_cell.angle_gamma   90.00
#
_symmetry.space_group_name_H-M   'P 1'
#
loop_
_entity.id
_entity.type
_entity.pdbx_description
1 polymer ?
#
loop_
_entity_poly.entity_id
_entity_poly.type
_entity_poly.pdbx_seq_one_letter_code
_entity_poly.pdbx_strand_id
1 'polypeptide(L)'
;MAVHNSLQKDIVTLNRRYLLLVKQMAAEKHPLLCASAPKSLIKSVQNMTLEKIDHLAEDMIAPCFYLNLSETIFNRMAELEQGVQRKAYMANVLVTQLQTDGKR
;
A
#
# COMPACT_ATOMS: atom_id res chain seq x y z
N MET A 1 -2.94 31.17 2.62
CA MET A 1 -1.81 30.22 2.84
C MET A 1 -2.23 29.00 3.68
N ALA A 2 -3.34 28.31 3.38
CA ALA A 2 -3.85 27.20 4.21
C ALA A 2 -3.61 25.80 3.59
N VAL A 3 -3.32 25.72 2.29
CA VAL A 3 -3.25 24.46 1.52
C VAL A 3 -2.01 23.62 1.86
N HIS A 4 -0.89 24.25 2.24
CA HIS A 4 0.33 23.53 2.57
C HIS A 4 0.23 22.70 3.86
N ASN A 5 -0.59 23.13 4.83
CA ASN A 5 -0.73 22.43 6.11
C ASN A 5 -1.66 21.21 6.00
N SER A 6 -2.69 21.25 5.14
CA SER A 6 -3.54 20.08 4.89
C SER A 6 -2.80 19.00 4.13
N LEU A 7 -2.06 19.35 3.07
CA LEU A 7 -1.33 18.37 2.26
C LEU A 7 -0.26 17.62 3.07
N GLN A 8 0.53 18.34 3.89
CA GLN A 8 1.52 17.67 4.74
C GLN A 8 0.86 16.71 5.74
N LYS A 9 -0.26 17.11 6.34
CA LYS A 9 -1.03 16.23 7.23
C LYS A 9 -1.57 15.00 6.52
N ASP A 10 -2.02 15.15 5.27
CA ASP A 10 -2.50 14.04 4.46
C ASP A 10 -1.35 13.06 4.12
N ILE A 11 -0.18 13.58 3.76
CA ILE A 11 1.03 12.78 3.52
C ILE A 11 1.39 11.96 4.76
N VAL A 12 1.53 12.61 5.92
CA VAL A 12 1.85 11.94 7.19
C VAL A 12 0.78 10.88 7.52
N THR A 13 -0.50 11.21 7.34
CA THR A 13 -1.61 10.30 7.60
C THR A 13 -1.53 9.06 6.70
N LEU A 14 -1.28 9.23 5.40
CA LEU A 14 -1.16 8.14 4.46
C LEU A 14 0.03 7.22 4.79
N ASN A 15 1.20 7.81 5.06
CA ASN A 15 2.40 7.07 5.44
C ASN A 15 2.18 6.23 6.69
N ARG A 16 1.62 6.86 7.74
CA ARG A 16 1.28 6.19 8.99
C ARG A 16 0.33 5.03 8.75
N ARG A 17 -0.76 5.26 8.01
CA ARG A 17 -1.78 4.24 7.73
C ARG A 17 -1.21 3.07 6.93
N TYR A 18 -0.36 3.34 5.95
CA TYR A 18 0.31 2.29 5.17
C TYR A 18 1.20 1.41 6.06
N LEU A 19 2.07 2.00 6.88
CA LEU A 19 2.95 1.25 7.78
C LEU A 19 2.15 0.43 8.81
N LEU A 20 1.09 1.00 9.40
CA LEU A 20 0.21 0.28 10.32
C LEU A 20 -0.48 -0.90 9.63
N LEU A 21 -0.97 -0.71 8.40
CA LEU A 21 -1.61 -1.78 7.64
C LEU A 21 -0.64 -2.93 7.37
N VAL A 22 0.59 -2.63 6.93
CA VAL A 22 1.63 -3.65 6.72
C VAL A 22 1.91 -4.42 8.01
N LYS A 23 2.01 -3.73 9.16
CA LYS A 23 2.21 -4.36 10.46
C LYS A 23 1.06 -5.30 10.83
N GLN A 24 -0.18 -4.86 10.66
CA GLN A 24 -1.38 -5.64 10.96
C GLN A 24 -1.47 -6.88 10.06
N MET A 25 -1.30 -6.71 8.76
CA MET A 25 -1.27 -7.81 7.80
C MET A 25 -0.16 -8.82 8.12
N ALA A 26 1.01 -8.36 8.59
CA ALA A 26 2.09 -9.25 9.02
C ALA A 26 1.72 -10.06 10.29
N ALA A 27 1.10 -9.41 11.27
CA ALA A 27 0.63 -10.08 12.49
C ALA A 27 -0.44 -11.15 12.19
N GLU A 28 -1.35 -10.85 11.26
CA GLU A 28 -2.42 -11.75 10.83
C GLU A 28 -1.97 -12.80 9.80
N LYS A 29 -0.71 -12.76 9.34
CA LYS A 29 -0.20 -13.58 8.23
C LYS A 29 -1.09 -13.49 6.98
N HIS A 30 -1.55 -12.28 6.67
CA HIS A 30 -2.52 -12.03 5.60
C HIS A 30 -1.98 -12.54 4.25
N PRO A 31 -2.76 -13.32 3.48
CA PRO A 31 -2.28 -14.01 2.27
C PRO A 31 -1.79 -13.05 1.17
N LEU A 32 -2.31 -11.82 1.13
CA LEU A 32 -1.92 -10.80 0.16
C LEU A 32 -0.79 -9.87 0.62
N LEU A 33 -0.21 -10.07 1.82
CA LEU A 33 0.83 -9.18 2.34
C LEU A 33 2.03 -9.05 1.39
N CYS A 34 2.52 -10.18 0.88
CA CYS A 34 3.63 -10.21 -0.06
C CYS A 34 3.30 -9.55 -1.40
N ALA A 35 2.01 -9.44 -1.76
CA ALA A 35 1.59 -8.68 -2.93
C ALA A 35 1.65 -7.18 -2.63
N SER A 36 1.23 -6.77 -1.43
CA SER A 36 0.99 -5.37 -1.08
C SER A 36 2.22 -4.60 -0.57
N ALA A 37 3.30 -5.29 -0.22
CA ALA A 37 4.50 -4.66 0.34
C ALA A 37 5.79 -5.47 0.06
N PRO A 38 6.95 -4.80 -0.12
CA PRO A 38 8.23 -5.47 -0.24
C PRO A 38 8.60 -6.28 1.01
N LYS A 39 9.24 -7.45 0.83
CA LYS A 39 9.71 -8.31 1.93
C LYS A 39 10.59 -7.56 2.95
N SER A 40 11.46 -6.67 2.49
CA SER A 40 12.32 -5.84 3.35
C SER A 40 11.50 -4.90 4.24
N LEU A 41 10.49 -4.24 3.67
CA LEU A 41 9.58 -3.37 4.41
C LEU A 41 8.79 -4.16 5.46
N ILE A 42 8.22 -5.31 5.07
CA ILE A 42 7.47 -6.19 5.98
C ILE A 42 8.32 -6.56 7.20
N LYS A 43 9.55 -7.04 6.96
CA LYS A 43 10.47 -7.47 8.04
C LYS A 43 10.81 -6.32 8.99
N SER A 44 11.02 -5.11 8.48
CA SER A 44 11.32 -3.95 9.31
C SER A 44 10.09 -3.50 10.11
N VAL A 45 8.95 -3.33 9.46
CA VAL A 45 7.73 -2.75 10.07
C VAL A 45 7.08 -3.70 11.08
N GLN A 46 7.16 -5.02 10.85
CA GLN A 46 6.61 -6.03 11.76
C GLN A 46 7.11 -5.85 13.21
N ASN A 47 8.36 -5.41 13.39
CA ASN A 47 9.01 -5.27 14.69
C ASN A 47 9.04 -3.82 15.23
N MET A 48 8.54 -2.82 14.49
CA MET A 48 8.54 -1.43 14.97
C MET A 48 7.51 -1.20 16.08
N THR A 49 7.82 -0.28 17.00
CA THR A 49 6.83 0.26 17.93
C THR A 49 5.89 1.23 17.21
N LEU A 50 4.72 1.51 17.81
CA LEU A 50 3.79 2.50 17.26
C LEU A 50 4.41 3.90 17.22
N GLU A 51 5.14 4.28 18.27
CA GLU A 51 5.86 5.57 18.34
C GLU A 51 6.88 5.70 17.20
N LYS A 52 7.61 4.63 16.89
CA LYS A 52 8.58 4.66 15.79
C LYS A 52 7.91 4.79 14.43
N ILE A 53 6.75 4.17 14.25
CA ILE A 53 5.93 4.33 13.04
C ILE A 53 5.45 5.77 12.90
N ASP A 54 4.99 6.37 14.00
CA ASP A 54 4.47 7.74 14.01
C ASP A 54 5.56 8.75 13.64
N HIS A 55 6.73 8.67 14.28
CA HIS A 55 7.88 9.51 13.92
C HIS A 55 8.34 9.31 12.48
N LEU A 56 8.43 8.05 12.02
CA LEU A 56 8.86 7.78 10.65
C LEU A 56 7.87 8.35 9.63
N ALA A 57 6.56 8.29 9.90
CA ALA A 57 5.54 8.85 9.03
C ALA A 57 5.60 10.39 8.97
N GLU A 58 5.97 11.05 10.07
CA GLU A 58 6.20 12.50 10.13
C GLU A 58 7.43 12.93 9.31
N ASP A 59 8.51 12.13 9.35
CA ASP A 59 9.76 12.39 8.63
C ASP A 59 9.63 12.15 7.10
N MET A 60 8.65 11.37 6.67
CA MET A 60 8.42 11.07 5.25
C MET A 60 7.78 12.28 4.53
N ILE A 61 8.53 12.86 3.59
CA ILE A 61 8.15 14.08 2.85
C ILE A 61 7.13 13.86 1.73
N ALA A 62 6.81 12.60 1.42
CA ALA A 62 5.91 12.22 0.34
C ALA A 62 5.17 10.93 0.71
N PRO A 63 4.08 10.57 0.00
CA PRO A 63 3.46 9.27 0.14
C PRO A 63 4.44 8.15 -0.24
N CYS A 64 4.94 7.41 0.74
CA CYS A 64 5.97 6.38 0.57
C CYS A 64 5.38 4.97 0.46
N PHE A 65 4.31 4.82 -0.32
CA PHE A 65 3.74 3.53 -0.67
C PHE A 65 3.76 3.34 -2.18
N TYR A 66 3.98 2.10 -2.62
CA TYR A 66 3.92 1.75 -4.02
C TYR A 66 2.51 1.27 -4.37
N LEU A 67 1.87 1.97 -5.32
CA LEU A 67 0.67 1.46 -5.96
C LEU A 67 1.08 0.39 -6.97
N ASN A 68 0.62 -0.85 -6.77
CA ASN A 68 0.74 -1.93 -7.75
C ASN A 68 -0.25 -1.76 -8.91
N LEU A 69 -0.41 -0.53 -9.38
CA LEU A 69 -1.39 -0.15 -10.38
C LEU A 69 -0.66 0.55 -11.51
N SER A 70 -0.35 -0.19 -12.58
CA SER A 70 0.12 0.45 -13.80
C SER A 70 -0.99 1.32 -14.38
N GLU A 71 -0.61 2.32 -15.17
CA GLU A 71 -1.56 3.17 -15.88
C GLU A 71 -2.55 2.34 -16.71
N THR A 72 -2.08 1.28 -17.37
CA THR A 72 -2.93 0.36 -18.13
C THR A 72 -3.97 -0.34 -17.25
N ILE A 73 -3.57 -0.79 -16.05
CA ILE A 73 -4.49 -1.43 -15.10
C ILE A 73 -5.51 -0.42 -14.59
N PHE A 74 -5.06 0.80 -14.25
CA PHE A 74 -5.94 1.87 -13.79
C PHE A 74 -6.99 2.23 -14.84
N ASN A 75 -6.56 2.51 -16.08
CA ASN A 75 -7.44 2.87 -17.18
C ASN A 75 -8.46 1.76 -17.45
N ARG A 76 -8.00 0.51 -17.49
CA ARG A 76 -8.93 -0.62 -17.66
C ARG A 76 -9.94 -0.73 -16.53
N MET A 77 -9.52 -0.51 -15.29
CA MET A 77 -10.44 -0.51 -14.15
C MET A 77 -11.46 0.62 -14.20
N ALA A 78 -11.05 1.80 -14.69
CA ALA A 78 -11.93 2.95 -14.84
C ALA A 78 -13.03 2.73 -15.89
N GLU A 79 -12.73 1.98 -16.96
CA GLU A 79 -13.68 1.60 -18.02
C GLU A 79 -14.71 0.54 -17.60
N LEU A 80 -14.35 -0.35 -16.67
CA LEU A 80 -15.26 -1.40 -16.22
C LEU A 80 -16.43 -0.81 -15.43
N GLU A 81 -17.60 -1.45 -15.49
CA GLU A 81 -18.75 -1.06 -14.68
C GLU A 81 -18.44 -1.22 -13.17
N GLN A 82 -18.97 -0.31 -12.37
CA GLN A 82 -18.81 -0.34 -10.92
C GLN A 82 -19.34 -1.66 -10.34
N GLY A 83 -18.64 -2.21 -9.35
CA GLY A 83 -19.10 -3.37 -8.60
C GLY A 83 -18.27 -4.62 -8.89
N VAL A 84 -18.94 -5.74 -9.18
CA VAL A 84 -18.33 -7.08 -9.20
C VAL A 84 -17.21 -7.19 -10.26
N GLN A 85 -17.39 -6.56 -11.42
CA GLN A 85 -16.42 -6.64 -12.52
C GLN A 85 -15.08 -5.97 -12.16
N ARG A 86 -15.10 -4.76 -11.58
CA ARG A 86 -13.88 -4.09 -11.09
C ARG A 86 -13.16 -4.89 -10.00
N LYS A 87 -13.92 -5.49 -9.06
CA LYS A 87 -13.36 -6.33 -7.99
C LYS A 87 -12.68 -7.59 -8.55
N ALA A 88 -13.35 -8.29 -9.47
CA ALA A 88 -12.80 -9.48 -10.11
C ALA A 88 -11.54 -9.15 -10.92
N TYR A 89 -11.56 -8.05 -11.67
CA TYR A 89 -10.39 -7.58 -12.41
C TYR A 89 -9.20 -7.29 -11.47
N MET A 90 -9.41 -6.57 -10.37
CA MET A 90 -8.34 -6.30 -9.40
C MET A 90 -7.76 -7.57 -8.79
N ALA A 91 -8.62 -8.51 -8.41
CA ALA A 91 -8.18 -9.79 -7.84
C ALA A 91 -7.26 -10.54 -8.83
N ASN A 92 -7.64 -10.58 -10.11
CA ASN A 92 -6.84 -11.23 -11.16
C ASN A 92 -5.49 -10.55 -11.36
N VAL A 93 -5.45 -9.22 -11.36
CA VAL A 93 -4.21 -8.43 -11.46
C VAL A 93 -3.27 -8.78 -10.31
N LEU A 94 -3.75 -8.77 -9.07
CA LEU A 94 -2.95 -9.04 -7.88
C LEU A 94 -2.41 -10.49 -7.88
N VAL A 95 -3.24 -11.47 -8.25
CA VAL A 95 -2.81 -12.88 -8.38
C VAL A 95 -1.72 -13.03 -9.44
N THR A 96 -1.87 -12.36 -10.60
CA THR A 96 -0.88 -12.43 -11.67
C THR A 96 0.45 -11.81 -11.25
N GLN A 97 0.43 -10.65 -10.58
CA GLN A 97 1.62 -9.99 -10.07
C GLN A 97 2.38 -10.88 -9.07
N LEU A 98 1.67 -11.50 -8.12
CA LEU A 98 2.23 -12.47 -7.17
C LEU A 98 2.96 -13.64 -7.86
N GLN A 99 2.38 -14.18 -8.94
CA GLN A 99 3.00 -15.26 -9.71
C GLN A 99 4.25 -14.82 -10.47
N THR A 100 4.33 -13.53 -10.82
CA THR A 100 5.46 -12.97 -11.58
C THR A 100 6.63 -12.63 -10.65
N ASP A 101 6.35 -12.12 -9.46
CA ASP A 101 7.36 -11.78 -8.44
C ASP A 101 7.91 -13.01 -7.71
N GLY A 102 7.19 -14.14 -7.71
CA GLY A 102 7.72 -15.43 -7.22
C GLY A 102 8.86 -16.02 -8.06
N LYS A 103 9.20 -15.40 -9.21
CA LYS A 103 10.29 -15.79 -10.11
C LYS A 103 11.54 -14.90 -9.99
N ARG A 104 11.57 -13.95 -9.05
CA ARG A 104 12.73 -13.07 -8.79
C ARG A 104 13.35 -13.32 -7.43
#